data_AF-A0A2D4L942-F1
#
_entry.id   AF-A0A2D4L942-F1
#
_cell.length_a   1.000
_cell.length_b   1.000
_cell.length_c   1.000
_cell.angle_alpha   90.00
_cell.angle_beta   90.00
_cell.angle_gamma   90.00
#
_symmetry.space_group_name_H-M   'P 1'
#
loop_
_entity.id
_entity.type
_entity.pdbx_description
1 polymer ?
#
loop_
_entity_poly.entity_id
_entity_poly.type
_entity_poly.pdbx_seq_one_letter_code
_entity_poly.pdbx_strand_id
1 'polypeptide(L)'
;MSIGSTKRKWEEKLKNVEELASCYKRRPLCSSYKPKLSNPLQPSSVWKLFYRQTHAFNFAKTCKEDVHVFALEKCDGNNQRLYLVTTYTELWFYYCKHETKLKHCYEIIPETAVCKLYFDLEFYKPTNQGAIANQMVADLIKVTF
;
A
#
# COMPACT_ATOMS: atom_id res chain seq x y z
N MET A 1 -7.02 -17.80 -49.22
CA MET A 1 -7.87 -17.11 -48.22
C MET A 1 -7.24 -17.39 -46.85
N SER A 2 -6.64 -16.44 -46.13
CA SER A 2 -7.36 -15.63 -45.13
C SER A 2 -6.45 -14.50 -44.60
N ILE A 3 -6.31 -13.41 -45.37
CA ILE A 3 -5.64 -12.17 -44.94
C ILE A 3 -6.51 -11.39 -43.92
N GLY A 4 -7.83 -11.62 -43.92
CA GLY A 4 -8.78 -10.95 -43.03
C GLY A 4 -8.76 -11.41 -41.57
N SER A 5 -8.29 -12.63 -41.27
CA SER A 5 -8.23 -13.14 -39.90
C SER A 5 -7.10 -12.47 -39.09
N THR A 6 -5.92 -12.30 -39.70
CA THR A 6 -4.76 -11.68 -39.06
C THR A 6 -4.98 -10.19 -38.80
N LYS A 7 -5.66 -9.49 -39.71
CA LYS A 7 -5.96 -8.05 -39.60
C LYS A 7 -6.90 -7.75 -38.44
N ARG A 8 -8.00 -8.52 -38.29
CA ARG A 8 -8.92 -8.40 -37.14
C ARG A 8 -8.22 -8.65 -35.80
N LYS A 9 -7.31 -9.62 -35.77
CA LYS A 9 -6.53 -9.96 -34.57
C LYS A 9 -5.59 -8.83 -34.14
N TRP A 10 -5.10 -8.02 -35.09
CA TRP A 10 -4.29 -6.83 -34.81
C TRP A 10 -5.13 -5.65 -34.32
N GLU A 11 -6.29 -5.43 -34.93
CA GLU A 11 -7.24 -4.38 -34.51
C GLU A 11 -7.72 -4.63 -33.07
N GLU A 12 -8.02 -5.88 -32.72
CA GLU A 12 -8.44 -6.27 -31.37
C GLU A 12 -7.30 -6.11 -30.34
N LYS A 13 -6.06 -6.46 -30.72
CA LYS A 13 -4.88 -6.19 -29.89
C LYS A 13 -4.65 -4.71 -29.65
N LEU A 14 -4.80 -3.88 -30.69
CA LEU A 14 -4.63 -2.44 -30.59
C LEU A 14 -5.66 -1.84 -29.63
N LYS A 15 -6.93 -2.24 -29.77
CA LYS A 15 -8.01 -1.84 -28.86
C LYS A 15 -7.71 -2.21 -27.40
N ASN A 16 -7.25 -3.45 -27.15
CA ASN A 16 -6.87 -3.88 -25.80
C ASN A 16 -5.71 -3.04 -25.23
N VAL A 17 -4.73 -2.67 -26.06
CA VAL A 17 -3.61 -1.82 -25.65
C VAL A 17 -4.09 -0.40 -25.31
N GLU A 18 -4.98 0.18 -26.11
CA GLU A 18 -5.56 1.50 -25.86
C GLU A 18 -6.42 1.54 -24.59
N GLU A 19 -7.24 0.51 -24.36
CA GLU A 19 -8.03 0.36 -23.14
C GLU A 19 -7.13 0.22 -21.91
N LEU A 20 -6.06 -0.58 -22.01
CA LEU A 20 -5.09 -0.75 -20.94
C LEU A 20 -4.34 0.56 -20.65
N ALA A 21 -3.94 1.30 -21.69
CA ALA A 21 -3.30 2.60 -21.54
C ALA A 21 -4.24 3.64 -20.88
N SER A 22 -5.52 3.63 -21.22
CA SER A 22 -6.55 4.47 -20.58
C SER A 22 -6.76 4.07 -19.10
N CYS A 23 -6.75 2.78 -18.79
CA CYS A 23 -6.76 2.28 -17.42
C CYS A 23 -5.54 2.75 -16.63
N TYR A 24 -4.33 2.69 -17.20
CA TYR A 24 -3.11 3.16 -16.52
C TYR A 24 -3.03 4.68 -16.39
N LYS A 25 -3.58 5.47 -17.32
CA LYS A 25 -3.71 6.91 -17.13
C LYS A 25 -4.64 7.26 -15.97
N ARG A 26 -5.75 6.53 -15.82
CA ARG A 26 -6.71 6.71 -14.71
C ARG A 26 -6.23 6.14 -13.39
N ARG A 27 -5.45 5.06 -13.44
CA ARG A 27 -4.89 4.34 -12.29
C ARG A 27 -3.41 4.09 -12.57
N PRO A 28 -2.55 5.11 -12.38
CA PRO A 28 -1.11 4.95 -12.62
C PRO A 28 -0.61 3.78 -11.79
N LEU A 29 -0.11 2.74 -12.48
CA LEU A 29 0.59 1.67 -11.80
C LEU A 29 1.81 2.27 -11.11
N CYS A 30 1.98 1.93 -9.84
CA CYS A 30 3.24 2.21 -9.18
C CYS A 30 4.35 1.53 -10.00
N SER A 31 5.39 2.28 -10.40
CA SER A 31 6.49 1.73 -11.19
C SER A 31 7.03 0.48 -10.50
N SER A 32 7.22 -0.61 -11.25
CA SER A 32 7.77 -1.85 -10.70
C SER A 32 9.05 -1.53 -9.93
N TYR A 33 9.03 -1.80 -8.62
CA TYR A 33 10.14 -1.50 -7.74
C TYR A 33 11.36 -2.33 -8.19
N LYS A 34 12.45 -1.63 -8.49
CA LYS A 34 13.74 -2.25 -8.80
C LYS A 34 14.59 -2.21 -7.54
N PRO A 35 14.88 -3.36 -6.91
CA PRO A 35 15.75 -3.41 -5.74
C PRO A 35 17.07 -2.77 -6.11
N LYS A 36 17.41 -1.68 -5.44
CA LYS A 36 18.71 -1.06 -5.65
C LYS A 36 19.75 -2.01 -5.08
N LEU A 37 20.66 -2.48 -5.92
CA LEU A 37 21.91 -3.04 -5.43
C LEU A 37 22.56 -1.96 -4.56
N SER A 38 23.26 -2.37 -3.50
CA SER A 38 24.12 -1.49 -2.69
C SER A 38 25.28 -0.99 -3.55
N ASN A 39 24.99 -0.18 -4.56
CA ASN A 39 25.99 0.47 -5.36
C ASN A 39 26.63 1.52 -4.45
N PRO A 40 27.96 1.53 -4.24
CA PRO A 40 28.62 2.44 -3.31
C PRO A 40 28.36 3.93 -3.60
N LEU A 41 27.96 4.23 -4.85
CA LEU A 41 27.67 5.57 -5.36
C LEU A 41 26.20 5.99 -5.23
N GLN A 42 25.28 5.10 -4.84
CA GLN A 42 23.87 5.43 -4.60
C GLN A 42 23.55 5.42 -3.11
N PRO A 43 22.70 6.35 -2.62
CA PRO A 43 22.23 6.28 -1.24
C PRO A 43 21.50 4.96 -1.01
N SER A 44 21.86 4.30 0.10
CA SER A 44 21.24 3.05 0.53
C SER A 44 19.73 3.23 0.70
N SER A 45 18.94 2.28 0.20
CA SER A 45 17.51 2.20 0.47
C SER A 45 17.23 2.30 1.97
N VAL A 46 16.36 3.24 2.37
CA VAL A 46 16.06 3.49 3.78
C VAL A 46 15.25 2.31 4.34
N TRP A 47 15.85 1.55 5.24
CA TRP A 47 15.19 0.50 6.02
C TRP A 47 15.76 0.46 7.43
N LYS A 48 15.15 1.22 8.36
CA LYS A 48 15.67 1.35 9.73
C LYS A 48 14.62 1.03 10.78
N LEU A 49 15.02 0.26 11.79
CA LEU A 49 14.18 -0.14 12.92
C LEU A 49 14.51 0.68 14.17
N PHE A 50 13.48 1.03 14.92
CA PHE A 50 13.56 1.76 16.19
C PHE A 50 12.66 1.09 17.23
N TYR A 51 13.06 1.17 18.49
CA TYR A 51 12.22 0.69 19.62
C TYR A 51 11.23 1.74 20.11
N ARG A 52 11.48 3.03 19.82
CA ARG A 52 10.63 4.15 20.24
C ARG A 52 10.06 4.86 19.02
N GLN A 53 8.75 5.08 19.03
CA GLN A 53 8.03 5.78 17.96
C GLN A 53 8.61 7.18 17.70
N THR A 54 8.94 7.91 18.77
CA THR A 54 9.51 9.25 18.68
C THR A 54 10.85 9.25 17.94
N HIS A 55 11.68 8.23 18.13
CA HIS A 55 12.97 8.12 17.45
C HIS A 55 12.78 7.83 15.95
N ALA A 56 11.81 7.00 15.60
CA ALA A 56 11.46 6.74 14.21
C ALA A 56 10.99 8.01 13.50
N PHE A 57 10.12 8.80 14.12
CA PHE A 57 9.68 10.08 13.57
C PHE A 57 10.79 11.11 13.47
N ASN A 58 11.66 11.21 14.48
CA ASN A 58 12.81 12.10 14.41
C ASN A 58 13.74 11.71 13.26
N PHE A 59 13.99 10.42 13.05
CA PHE A 59 14.76 9.95 11.91
C PHE A 59 14.07 10.25 10.58
N ALA A 60 12.76 9.98 10.46
CA ALA A 60 11.99 10.26 9.26
C ALA A 60 12.07 11.74 8.84
N LYS A 61 12.03 12.67 9.80
CA LYS A 61 12.21 14.12 9.55
C LYS A 61 13.60 14.50 9.00
N THR A 62 14.62 13.69 9.25
CA THR A 62 15.98 13.91 8.72
C THR A 62 16.19 13.33 7.33
N CYS A 63 15.29 12.47 6.86
CA CYS A 63 15.39 11.86 5.54
C CYS A 63 15.01 12.85 4.44
N LYS A 64 15.78 12.84 3.35
CA LYS A 64 15.46 13.60 2.12
C LYS A 64 14.44 12.86 1.24
N GLU A 65 14.33 11.55 1.42
CA GLU A 65 13.38 10.68 0.72
C GLU A 65 12.02 10.69 1.41
N ASP A 66 10.96 10.41 0.64
CA ASP A 66 9.59 10.31 1.14
C ASP A 66 9.37 9.00 1.93
N VAL A 67 9.82 9.02 3.18
CA VAL A 67 9.78 7.88 4.10
C VAL A 67 8.61 7.98 5.06
N HIS A 68 8.12 6.83 5.45
CA HIS A 68 6.95 6.65 6.30
C HIS A 68 7.31 5.75 7.48
N VAL A 69 6.53 5.88 8.57
CA VAL A 69 6.75 5.11 9.80
C VAL A 69 5.68 4.02 9.89
N PHE A 70 6.13 2.79 10.11
CA PHE A 70 5.28 1.62 10.29
C PHE A 70 5.54 0.98 11.65
N ALA A 71 4.50 0.55 12.35
CA ALA A 71 4.60 -0.29 13.53
C ALA A 71 4.56 -1.76 13.13
N LEU A 72 5.57 -2.51 13.54
CA LEU A 72 5.66 -3.96 13.42
C LEU A 72 5.39 -4.57 14.79
N GLU A 73 4.30 -5.32 14.91
CA GLU A 73 3.99 -6.07 16.12
C GLU A 73 4.73 -7.41 16.08
N LYS A 74 5.40 -7.74 17.20
CA LYS A 74 6.06 -9.03 17.34
C LYS A 74 5.04 -10.12 17.66
N CYS A 75 5.22 -11.29 17.05
CA CYS A 75 4.39 -12.47 17.30
C CYS A 75 4.62 -13.14 18.67
N ASP A 76 5.47 -12.57 19.54
CA ASP A 76 5.88 -13.17 20.81
C ASP A 76 4.90 -12.92 21.98
N GLY A 77 3.70 -12.41 21.70
CA GLY A 77 2.61 -12.28 22.68
C GLY A 77 2.76 -11.14 23.69
N ASN A 78 3.87 -10.42 23.67
CA ASN A 78 4.14 -9.31 24.59
C ASN A 78 3.61 -7.94 24.09
N ASN A 79 2.81 -7.90 23.01
CA ASN A 79 2.30 -6.69 22.34
C ASN A 79 3.39 -5.62 22.09
N GLN A 80 4.65 -6.05 21.98
CA GLN A 80 5.77 -5.14 21.81
C GLN A 80 5.86 -4.74 20.34
N ARG A 81 5.92 -3.42 20.09
CA ARG A 81 6.02 -2.85 18.75
C ARG A 81 7.44 -2.37 18.46
N LEU A 82 7.92 -2.69 17.27
CA LEU A 82 9.08 -2.05 16.65
C LEU A 82 8.58 -1.06 15.60
N TYR A 83 9.35 0.00 15.36
CA TYR A 83 9.00 1.07 14.44
C TYR A 83 9.97 1.03 13.25
N LEU A 84 9.47 0.69 12.08
CA LEU A 84 10.20 0.68 10.82
C LEU A 84 10.04 2.03 10.12
N VAL A 85 11.14 2.59 9.65
CA VAL A 85 11.15 3.74 8.74
C VAL A 85 11.66 3.29 7.38
N THR A 86 10.81 3.44 6.36
CA THR A 86 11.12 3.08 4.97
C THR A 86 10.17 3.78 3.99
N THR A 87 10.36 3.63 2.69
CA THR A 87 9.42 4.14 1.67
C THR A 87 8.32 3.12 1.39
N TYR A 88 7.19 3.54 0.82
CA TYR A 88 6.12 2.61 0.43
C TYR A 88 6.58 1.56 -0.59
N THR A 89 7.45 1.95 -1.53
CA THR A 89 7.93 1.05 -2.59
C THR A 89 8.85 -0.03 -2.05
N GLU A 90 9.76 0.33 -1.13
CA GLU A 90 10.59 -0.62 -0.37
C GLU A 90 9.74 -1.55 0.48
N LEU A 91 8.81 -1.00 1.28
CA LEU A 91 7.92 -1.79 2.12
C LEU A 91 7.15 -2.81 1.27
N TRP A 92 6.51 -2.37 0.19
CA TRP A 92 5.69 -3.24 -0.66
C TRP A 92 6.50 -4.38 -1.26
N PHE A 93 7.73 -4.12 -1.71
CA PHE A 93 8.58 -5.17 -2.25
C PHE A 93 8.89 -6.28 -1.24
N TYR A 94 9.27 -5.92 -0.01
CA TYR A 94 9.55 -6.91 1.02
C TYR A 94 8.28 -7.56 1.56
N TYR A 95 7.19 -6.81 1.66
CA TYR A 95 5.88 -7.30 2.07
C TYR A 95 5.38 -8.41 1.14
N CYS A 96 5.42 -8.20 -0.18
CA CYS A 96 5.01 -9.21 -1.16
C CYS A 96 5.90 -10.46 -1.16
N LYS A 97 7.18 -10.34 -0.79
CA LYS A 97 8.14 -11.47 -0.77
C LYS A 97 8.14 -12.25 0.53
N HIS A 98 7.84 -11.61 1.65
CA HIS A 98 7.93 -12.17 2.99
C HIS A 98 6.62 -11.98 3.76
N GLU A 99 5.53 -12.43 3.14
CA GLU A 99 4.16 -12.23 3.61
C GLU A 99 3.95 -12.69 5.06
N THR A 100 4.68 -13.69 5.56
CA THR A 100 4.54 -14.20 6.93
C THR A 100 5.18 -13.35 8.01
N LYS A 101 6.23 -12.57 7.69
CA LYS A 101 7.01 -11.81 8.69
C LYS A 101 6.50 -10.40 8.92
N LEU A 102 5.67 -9.89 8.00
CA LEU A 102 5.16 -8.51 8.03
C LEU A 102 3.62 -8.47 8.19
N LYS A 103 2.96 -9.57 8.56
CA LYS A 103 1.49 -9.63 8.70
C LYS A 103 0.91 -8.62 9.68
N HIS A 104 1.65 -8.32 10.74
CA HIS A 104 1.25 -7.37 11.78
C HIS A 104 1.98 -6.03 11.59
N CYS A 105 1.83 -5.45 10.40
CA CYS A 105 2.40 -4.17 10.02
C CYS A 105 1.29 -3.12 9.93
N TYR A 106 1.45 -2.02 10.67
CA TYR A 106 0.49 -0.93 10.74
C TYR A 106 1.15 0.37 10.30
N GLU A 107 0.50 1.11 9.42
CA GLU A 107 0.92 2.48 9.10
C GLU A 107 0.65 3.40 10.28
N ILE A 108 1.62 4.24 10.64
CA ILE A 108 1.42 5.26 11.67
C ILE A 108 1.13 6.59 10.99
N ILE A 109 -0.11 7.05 11.10
CA ILE A 109 -0.52 8.37 10.60
C ILE A 109 0.06 9.44 11.54
N PRO A 110 0.94 10.33 11.06
CA PRO A 110 1.50 11.38 11.89
C PRO A 110 0.41 12.40 12.29
N GLU A 111 0.40 12.83 13.55
CA GLU A 111 -0.65 13.69 14.14
C GLU A 111 -0.93 14.98 13.36
N THR A 112 0.09 15.56 12.72
CA THR A 112 0.00 16.84 12.00
C THR A 112 0.16 16.69 10.49
N ALA A 113 0.07 15.46 9.96
CA ALA A 113 0.17 15.22 8.53
C ALA A 113 -1.20 15.35 7.85
N VAL A 114 -1.20 15.82 6.60
CA VAL A 114 -2.39 15.72 5.74
C VAL A 114 -2.69 14.24 5.52
N CYS A 115 -3.91 13.82 5.83
CA CYS A 115 -4.34 12.44 5.67
C CYS A 115 -5.62 12.37 4.85
N LYS A 116 -5.91 11.18 4.31
CA LYS A 116 -7.20 10.88 3.68
C LYS A 116 -8.22 10.64 4.79
N LEU A 117 -9.47 11.02 4.55
CA LEU A 117 -10.59 10.59 5.40
C LEU A 117 -10.67 9.06 5.35
N TYR A 118 -10.65 8.43 6.52
CA TYR A 118 -10.77 6.98 6.66
C TYR A 118 -11.77 6.64 7.77
N PHE A 119 -12.41 5.49 7.63
CA PHE A 119 -13.33 4.93 8.62
C PHE A 119 -12.90 3.51 8.91
N ASP A 120 -12.89 3.14 10.18
CA ASP A 120 -12.79 1.75 10.62
C ASP A 120 -14.20 1.29 11.01
N LEU A 121 -14.73 0.29 10.29
CA LEU A 121 -16.12 -0.12 10.40
C LEU A 121 -16.19 -1.57 10.85
N GLU A 122 -16.74 -1.78 12.05
CA GLU A 122 -16.92 -3.10 12.62
C GLU A 122 -18.29 -3.23 13.30
N PHE A 123 -18.85 -4.44 13.26
CA PHE A 123 -20.06 -4.78 14.00
C PHE A 123 -20.07 -6.25 14.39
N TYR A 124 -20.67 -6.57 15.53
CA TYR A 124 -20.76 -7.94 16.03
C TYR A 124 -21.88 -8.71 15.33
N LYS A 125 -21.52 -9.68 14.49
CA LYS A 125 -22.48 -10.42 13.64
C LYS A 125 -23.60 -11.13 14.42
N PRO A 126 -23.33 -11.86 15.52
CA PRO A 126 -24.37 -12.66 16.18
C PRO A 126 -25.56 -11.86 16.72
N THR A 127 -25.35 -10.63 17.18
CA THR A 127 -26.42 -9.73 17.65
C THR A 127 -27.05 -8.89 16.54
N ASN A 128 -26.53 -8.96 15.32
CA ASN A 128 -26.93 -8.12 14.19
C ASN A 128 -27.35 -8.97 12.99
N GLN A 129 -28.23 -9.96 13.20
CA GLN A 129 -28.60 -10.97 12.19
C GLN A 129 -29.29 -10.39 10.94
N GLY A 130 -29.85 -9.18 11.03
CA GLY A 130 -30.44 -8.45 9.89
C GLY A 130 -29.54 -7.38 9.26
N ALA A 131 -28.31 -7.20 9.77
CA ALA A 131 -27.42 -6.17 9.26
C ALA A 131 -26.81 -6.58 7.90
N ILE A 132 -27.03 -5.75 6.88
CA ILE A 132 -26.48 -5.95 5.54
C ILE A 132 -25.28 -5.02 5.39
N ALA A 133 -24.07 -5.54 5.64
CA ALA A 133 -22.83 -4.75 5.67
C ALA A 133 -22.63 -3.85 4.43
N ASN A 134 -22.85 -4.41 3.23
CA ASN A 134 -22.69 -3.65 1.98
C ASN A 134 -23.65 -2.46 1.88
N GLN A 135 -24.89 -2.64 2.34
CA GLN A 135 -25.88 -1.56 2.34
C GLN A 135 -25.51 -0.48 3.36
N MET A 136 -25.10 -0.88 4.56
CA MET A 136 -24.65 0.06 5.59
C MET A 136 -23.46 0.90 5.15
N VAL A 137 -22.49 0.29 4.46
CA VAL A 137 -21.34 1.01 3.89
C VAL A 137 -21.79 1.96 2.77
N ALA A 138 -22.68 1.52 1.88
CA ALA A 138 -23.21 2.36 0.80
C ALA A 138 -23.97 3.58 1.35
N ASP A 139 -24.80 3.37 2.38
CA ASP A 139 -25.54 4.44 3.04
C ASP A 139 -24.60 5.43 3.73
N LEU A 140 -23.56 4.94 4.42
CA LEU A 140 -22.54 5.78 5.04
C LEU A 140 -21.81 6.64 4.00
N ILE A 141 -21.37 6.03 2.89
CA ILE A 141 -20.69 6.75 1.80
C ILE A 141 -21.59 7.85 1.26
N LYS A 142 -22.88 7.55 1.01
CA LYS A 142 -23.87 8.49 0.47
C LYS A 142 -24.14 9.69 1.40
N VAL A 143 -24.05 9.50 2.71
CA VAL A 143 -24.26 10.60 3.68
C VAL A 143 -22.99 11.44 3.87
N THR A 144 -21.82 10.87 3.57
CA THR A 144 -20.51 11.51 3.79
C THR A 144 -20.02 12.30 2.57
N PHE A 145 -20.33 11.84 1.35
CA PHE A 145 -19.89 12.40 0.07
C PHE A 145 -21.08 12.73 -0.83
#